data_AF-A0AAV2QM77-F1
#
_entry.id   AF-A0AAV2QM77-F1
#
_cell.length_a   1.000
_cell.length_b   1.000
_cell.length_c   1.000
_cell.angle_alpha   90.00
_cell.angle_beta   90.00
_cell.angle_gamma   90.00
#
_symmetry.space_group_name_H-M   'P 1'
#
loop_
_entity.id
_entity.type
_entity.pdbx_description
1 polymer ?
#
loop_
_entity_poly.entity_id
_entity_poly.type
_entity_poly.pdbx_seq_one_letter_code
_entity_poly.pdbx_strand_id
1 'polypeptide(L)'
;GNEIKIGETVRDLGVIANNNLLFREHIDNIVTSSKIMSGVLLRTFSTRQEEPMMRMFNSYIKSKLEYCSLVWSPWHQNEINKLERIRKILLAKYMGWTN
;
A
#
# COMPACT_ATOMS: atom_id res chain seq x y z
N GLY A 1 6.98 22.64 -32.43
CA GLY A 1 7.09 21.85 -31.18
C GLY A 1 5.70 21.69 -30.61
N ASN A 2 5.38 20.53 -30.03
CA ASN A 2 4.08 20.32 -29.40
C ASN A 2 4.05 20.98 -28.02
N GLU A 3 2.91 21.59 -27.68
CA GLU A 3 2.68 22.20 -26.37
C GLU A 3 2.58 21.12 -25.28
N ILE A 4 3.31 21.30 -24.19
CA ILE A 4 3.30 20.35 -23.06
C ILE A 4 2.07 20.67 -22.20
N LYS A 5 1.10 19.75 -22.18
CA LYS A 5 -0.08 19.89 -21.33
C LYS A 5 0.27 19.63 -19.87
N ILE A 6 -0.18 20.51 -18.98
CA ILE A 6 -0.07 20.33 -17.53
C ILE A 6 -1.08 19.24 -17.12
N GLY A 7 -0.59 18.12 -16.60
CA GLY A 7 -1.41 17.09 -15.97
C GLY A 7 -1.69 17.42 -14.50
N GLU A 8 -2.76 16.89 -13.91
CA GLU A 8 -3.05 17.05 -12.47
C GLU A 8 -2.15 16.16 -11.60
N THR A 9 -1.78 15.00 -12.13
CA THR A 9 -0.88 14.03 -11.50
C THR A 9 0.15 13.49 -12.49
N VAL A 10 1.27 13.03 -11.94
CA VAL A 10 2.35 12.37 -12.67
C VAL A 10 2.66 11.05 -11.97
N ARG A 11 2.88 10.00 -12.77
CA ARG A 11 3.42 8.74 -12.29
C ARG A 11 4.89 8.66 -12.65
N ASP A 12 5.75 8.50 -11.64
CA ASP A 12 7.17 8.27 -11.83
C ASP A 12 7.67 7.15 -10.91
N LEU A 13 8.45 6.23 -11.46
CA LEU A 13 8.94 5.01 -10.79
C LEU A 13 7.87 4.25 -9.99
N GLY A 14 6.60 4.31 -10.42
CA GLY A 14 5.47 3.66 -9.73
C GLY A 14 4.85 4.48 -8.59
N VAL A 15 5.38 5.66 -8.27
CA VAL A 15 4.81 6.63 -7.33
C VAL A 15 3.95 7.64 -8.09
N ILE A 16 2.81 8.05 -7.50
CA ILE A 16 1.91 9.04 -8.11
C ILE A 16 1.95 10.31 -7.25
N ALA A 17 2.39 11.42 -7.85
CA ALA A 17 2.42 12.73 -7.20
C ALA A 17 1.46 13.67 -7.93
N ASN A 18 0.83 14.58 -7.20
CA ASN A 18 0.09 15.68 -7.81
C ASN A 18 0.97 16.94 -7.94
N ASN A 19 0.43 17.99 -8.57
CA ASN A 19 1.13 19.27 -8.77
C ASN A 19 1.58 19.97 -7.47
N ASN A 20 1.01 19.59 -6.33
CA ASN A 20 1.36 20.14 -5.02
C ASN A 20 2.33 19.22 -4.24
N LEU A 21 2.92 18.22 -4.91
CA LEU A 21 3.78 17.18 -4.30
C LEU A 21 3.07 16.44 -3.15
N LEU A 22 1.75 16.29 -3.26
CA LEU A 22 0.95 15.44 -2.38
C LEU A 22 0.76 14.06 -3.01
N PHE A 23 0.73 13.04 -2.16
CA PHE A 23 0.70 11.63 -2.55
C PHE A 23 -0.62 10.94 -2.20
N ARG A 24 -1.71 11.70 -2.03
CA ARG A 24 -3.02 11.17 -1.61
C ARG A 24 -3.51 10.04 -2.52
N GLU A 25 -3.49 10.28 -3.82
CA GLU A 25 -3.91 9.27 -4.80
C GLU A 25 -3.01 8.03 -4.74
N HIS A 26 -1.70 8.21 -4.56
CA HIS A 26 -0.76 7.11 -4.41
C HIS A 26 -1.06 6.27 -3.16
N ILE A 27 -1.28 6.92 -2.01
CA ILE A 27 -1.61 6.25 -0.75
C ILE A 27 -2.91 5.47 -0.88
N ASP A 28 -3.93 6.04 -1.52
CA ASP A 28 -5.23 5.40 -1.75
C ASP A 28 -5.10 4.16 -2.64
N ASN A 29 -4.27 4.27 -3.68
CA ASN A 29 -3.94 3.16 -4.58
C ASN A 29 -3.15 2.05 -3.87
N ILE A 30 -2.18 2.39 -3.01
CA ILE A 30 -1.45 1.40 -2.20
C ILE A 30 -2.40 0.68 -1.25
N VAL A 31 -3.22 1.42 -0.50
CA VAL A 31 -4.19 0.86 0.46
C VAL A 31 -5.13 -0.12 -0.23
N THR A 32 -5.71 0.29 -1.36
CA THR A 32 -6.66 -0.53 -2.12
C THR A 32 -5.98 -1.77 -2.69
N SER A 33 -4.82 -1.60 -3.31
CA SER A 33 -4.12 -2.72 -3.93
C SER A 33 -3.55 -3.71 -2.91
N SER A 34 -3.19 -3.28 -1.70
CA SER A 34 -2.80 -4.17 -0.58
C SER A 34 -3.98 -5.00 -0.06
N LYS A 35 -5.20 -4.44 -0.01
CA LYS A 35 -6.42 -5.20 0.31
C LYS A 35 -6.70 -6.27 -0.74
N ILE A 36 -6.60 -5.92 -2.01
CA ILE A 36 -6.80 -6.85 -3.13
C ILE A 36 -5.77 -7.98 -3.06
N MET A 37 -4.48 -7.64 -2.92
CA MET A 37 -3.41 -8.62 -2.81
C MET A 37 -3.62 -9.56 -1.61
N SER A 38 -4.01 -9.02 -0.46
CA SER A 38 -4.36 -9.84 0.71
C SER A 38 -5.48 -10.85 0.39
N GLY A 39 -6.54 -10.41 -0.28
CA GLY A 39 -7.62 -11.29 -0.71
C GLY A 39 -7.15 -12.38 -1.70
N VAL A 40 -6.26 -12.04 -2.64
CA VAL A 40 -5.68 -12.99 -3.58
C VAL A 40 -4.84 -14.05 -2.85
N LEU A 41 -3.92 -13.63 -1.98
CA LEU A 41 -3.04 -14.53 -1.23
C LEU A 41 -3.83 -15.51 -0.36
N LEU A 42 -4.82 -15.01 0.37
CA LEU A 42 -5.65 -15.84 1.24
C LEU A 42 -6.54 -16.82 0.49
N ARG A 43 -6.93 -16.53 -0.76
CA ARG A 43 -7.66 -17.50 -1.60
C ARG A 43 -6.73 -18.51 -2.28
N THR A 44 -5.49 -18.10 -2.58
CA THR A 44 -4.54 -18.91 -3.35
C THR A 44 -3.83 -19.92 -2.48
N PHE A 45 -3.39 -19.51 -1.30
CA PHE A 45 -2.69 -20.39 -0.37
C PHE A 45 -3.67 -20.96 0.65
N SER A 46 -3.66 -22.28 0.84
CA SER A 46 -4.48 -22.95 1.85
C SER A 46 -3.86 -22.95 3.25
N THR A 47 -2.52 -22.85 3.34
CA THR A 47 -1.81 -22.84 4.63
C THR A 47 -2.15 -21.63 5.49
N ARG A 48 -2.35 -21.85 6.79
CA ARG A 48 -2.58 -20.82 7.81
C ARG A 48 -1.58 -20.91 8.96
N GLN A 49 -0.46 -21.59 8.72
CA GLN A 49 0.66 -21.59 9.65
C GLN A 49 1.24 -20.17 9.73
N GLU A 50 1.60 -19.74 10.93
CA GLU A 50 2.08 -18.39 11.21
C GLU A 50 3.27 -18.01 10.32
N GLU A 51 4.26 -18.91 10.21
CA GLU A 51 5.53 -18.62 9.55
C GLU A 51 5.37 -18.36 8.03
N PRO A 52 4.72 -19.23 7.24
CA PRO A 52 4.42 -18.95 5.83
C PRO A 52 3.53 -17.72 5.64
N MET A 53 2.54 -17.52 6.51
CA MET A 53 1.65 -16.36 6.46
C MET A 53 2.43 -15.07 6.65
N MET A 54 3.32 -15.02 7.63
CA MET A 54 4.16 -13.85 7.88
C MET A 54 5.14 -13.59 6.75
N ARG A 55 5.71 -14.63 6.13
CA ARG A 55 6.51 -14.48 4.90
C ARG A 55 5.69 -13.85 3.78
N MET A 56 4.48 -14.37 3.52
CA MET A 56 3.60 -13.81 2.50
C MET A 56 3.24 -12.35 2.75
N PHE A 57 2.89 -12.00 3.99
CA PHE A 57 2.62 -10.61 4.37
C PHE A 57 3.83 -9.72 4.08
N ASN A 58 5.02 -10.11 4.53
CA ASN A 58 6.23 -9.31 4.35
C ASN A 58 6.61 -9.16 2.86
N SER A 59 6.60 -10.25 2.10
CA SER A 59 7.06 -10.27 0.71
C SER A 59 6.11 -9.59 -0.28
N TYR A 60 4.78 -9.65 -0.05
CA TYR A 60 3.79 -9.15 -1.03
C TYR A 60 3.05 -7.88 -0.59
N ILE A 61 2.79 -7.73 0.71
CA ILE A 61 1.98 -6.63 1.24
C ILE A 61 2.88 -5.55 1.81
N LYS A 62 3.78 -5.90 2.73
CA LYS A 62 4.67 -4.93 3.39
C LYS A 62 5.62 -4.28 2.38
N SER A 63 6.25 -5.09 1.52
CA SER A 63 7.10 -4.60 0.43
C SER A 63 6.40 -3.53 -0.43
N LYS A 64 5.11 -3.71 -0.73
CA LYS A 64 4.30 -2.77 -1.49
C LYS A 64 3.92 -1.52 -0.70
N LEU A 65 3.58 -1.68 0.58
CA LEU A 65 3.26 -0.57 1.48
C LEU A 65 4.44 0.34 1.76
N GLU A 66 5.67 -0.15 1.67
CA GLU A 66 6.89 0.58 2.05
C GLU A 66 7.76 0.97 0.85
N TYR A 67 7.42 0.50 -0.35
CA TYR A 67 8.14 0.78 -1.60
C TYR A 67 8.27 2.30 -1.84
N CYS A 68 9.49 2.80 -2.02
CA CYS A 68 9.77 4.23 -2.25
C CYS A 68 9.22 5.19 -1.17
N SER A 69 8.99 4.69 0.06
CA SER A 69 8.44 5.50 1.16
C SER A 69 9.26 6.75 1.49
N LEU A 70 10.57 6.77 1.21
CA LEU A 70 11.40 7.97 1.36
C LEU A 70 10.88 9.18 0.55
N VAL A 71 10.18 8.94 -0.57
CA VAL A 71 9.65 9.99 -1.44
C VAL A 71 8.26 10.42 -1.02
N TRP A 72 7.36 9.46 -0.79
CA TRP A 72 5.93 9.75 -0.64
C TRP A 72 5.43 9.72 0.80
N SER A 73 6.24 9.31 1.79
CA SER A 73 5.79 9.13 3.17
C SER A 73 4.97 10.33 3.64
N PRO A 74 3.71 10.13 4.06
CA PRO A 74 2.83 11.24 4.39
C PRO A 74 3.28 11.96 5.64
N TRP A 75 3.04 13.27 5.68
CA TRP A 75 3.17 14.09 6.89
C TRP A 75 1.82 14.42 7.53
N HIS A 76 0.72 14.27 6.78
CA HIS A 76 -0.62 14.55 7.30
C HIS A 76 -1.12 13.37 8.15
N GLN A 77 -1.57 13.67 9.38
CA GLN A 77 -2.03 12.66 10.33
C GLN A 77 -3.11 11.72 9.78
N ASN A 78 -4.03 12.24 8.95
CA ASN A 78 -5.11 11.43 8.37
C ASN A 78 -4.56 10.34 7.43
N GLU A 79 -3.54 10.67 6.64
CA GLU A 79 -2.90 9.75 5.70
C GLU A 79 -2.04 8.71 6.45
N ILE A 80 -1.31 9.14 7.49
CA ILE A 80 -0.58 8.26 8.41
C ILE A 80 -1.54 7.26 9.05
N ASN A 81 -2.65 7.74 9.65
CA ASN A 81 -3.66 6.91 10.28
C ASN A 81 -4.27 5.89 9.31
N LYS A 82 -4.47 6.29 8.04
CA LYS A 82 -5.00 5.40 6.99
C LYS A 82 -4.04 4.24 6.70
N LEU A 83 -2.75 4.53 6.57
CA LEU A 83 -1.71 3.51 6.33
C LEU A 83 -1.53 2.58 7.53
N GLU A 84 -1.46 3.13 8.74
CA GLU A 84 -1.35 2.32 9.95
C GLU A 84 -2.56 1.42 10.14
N ARG A 85 -3.77 1.95 9.93
CA ARG A 85 -5.01 1.18 10.05
C ARG A 85 -5.01 0.00 9.10
N ILE A 86 -4.65 0.20 7.82
CA ILE A 86 -4.62 -0.93 6.89
C ILE A 86 -3.53 -1.94 7.26
N ARG A 87 -2.34 -1.47 7.66
CA ARG A 87 -1.26 -2.37 8.10
C ARG A 87 -1.70 -3.22 9.28
N LYS A 88 -2.33 -2.62 10.30
CA LYS A 88 -2.85 -3.32 11.49
C LYS A 88 -3.93 -4.35 11.12
N ILE A 89 -4.91 -3.97 10.30
CA ILE A 89 -5.99 -4.89 9.87
C ILE A 89 -5.43 -6.08 9.09
N LEU A 90 -4.52 -5.83 8.15
CA LEU A 90 -3.91 -6.90 7.37
C LEU A 90 -3.01 -7.77 8.25
N LEU A 91 -2.15 -7.18 9.08
CA LEU A 91 -1.27 -7.95 9.96
C LEU A 91 -2.07 -8.84 10.93
N ALA A 92 -3.12 -8.31 11.57
CA ALA A 92 -3.99 -9.09 12.45
C ALA A 92 -4.61 -10.30 11.73
N LYS A 93 -5.07 -10.10 10.49
CA LYS A 93 -5.61 -11.17 9.64
C LYS A 93 -4.57 -12.25 9.31
N TYR A 94 -3.30 -11.90 9.14
CA TYR A 94 -2.23 -12.86 8.87
C TYR A 94 -1.71 -13.57 10.13
N MET A 95 -1.78 -12.90 11.29
CA MET A 95 -1.48 -13.48 12.60
C MET A 95 -2.62 -14.33 13.18
N GLY A 96 -3.79 -14.38 12.50
CA GLY A 96 -4.97 -15.07 13.02
C GLY A 96 -5.64 -14.36 14.20
N TRP A 97 -5.31 -13.09 14.45
CA TRP A 97 -5.97 -12.28 15.47
C TRP A 97 -7.33 -11.82 14.95
N THR A 98 -8.37 -12.60 15.21
CA THR A 98 -9.75 -12.15 15.06
C THR A 98 -10.18 -11.37 16.29
N ASN A 99 -10.71 -10.17 16.08
CA ASN A 99 -11.52 -9.44 17.06
C ASN A 99 -12.98 -9.80 16.90
#